data_AF-A0A9C7Q8T1-F1
#
_entry.id   AF-A0A9C7Q8T1-F1
#
_cell.length_a   1.000
_cell.length_b   1.000
_cell.length_c   1.000
_cell.angle_alpha   90.00
_cell.angle_beta   90.00
_cell.angle_gamma   90.00
#
_symmetry.space_group_name_H-M   'P 1'
#
loop_
_entity.id
_entity.type
_entity.pdbx_description
1 polymer ?
#
loop_
_entity_poly.entity_id
_entity_poly.type
_entity_poly.pdbx_seq_one_letter_code
_entity_poly.pdbx_strand_id
1 'polypeptide(L)' 'MPEQLAGFKSADIVFTDGTSLADVTVAIYPGWIRIQTESANQFHPREQVDRIQSSR' A
#
# COMPACT_ATOMS: atom_id res chain seq x y z
N MET A 1 3.60 16.97 -7.26
CA MET A 1 3.30 15.69 -6.59
C MET A 1 2.37 14.92 -7.51
N PRO A 2 2.65 13.65 -7.87
CA PRO A 2 1.71 12.86 -8.66
C PRO A 2 0.35 12.77 -7.93
N GLU A 3 -0.73 12.79 -8.69
CA GLU A 3 -2.09 12.66 -8.14
C GLU A 3 -2.28 11.28 -7.49
N GLN A 4 -2.91 11.27 -6.32
CA GLN A 4 -3.23 10.04 -5.61
C GLN A 4 -4.41 9.37 -6.33
N LEU A 5 -4.20 8.14 -6.80
CA LEU A 5 -5.21 7.38 -7.54
C LEU A 5 -6.24 6.73 -6.60
N ALA A 6 -5.79 6.27 -5.43
CA ALA A 6 -6.64 5.66 -4.41
C ALA A 6 -6.01 5.78 -3.02
N GLY A 7 -6.84 5.67 -1.99
CA GLY A 7 -6.41 5.68 -0.59
C GLY A 7 -7.28 4.80 0.29
N PHE A 8 -6.66 4.03 1.16
CA PHE A 8 -7.32 3.14 2.12
C PHE A 8 -6.79 3.45 3.52
N LYS A 9 -7.69 3.61 4.50
CA LYS A 9 -7.27 3.86 5.90
C LYS A 9 -6.89 2.57 6.63
N SER A 10 -7.49 1.45 6.23
CA SER A 10 -7.15 0.11 6.69
C SER A 10 -7.23 -0.83 5.49
N ALA A 11 -6.13 -1.49 5.19
CA ALA A 11 -6.03 -2.49 4.15
C ALA A 11 -4.92 -3.51 4.48
N ASP A 12 -5.11 -4.71 3.97
CA ASP A 12 -4.08 -5.74 3.95
C ASP A 12 -3.40 -5.71 2.57
N ILE A 13 -2.07 -5.76 2.57
CA ILE A 13 -1.23 -5.76 1.38
C ILE A 13 -0.52 -7.10 1.28
N VAL A 14 -0.49 -7.66 0.07
CA VAL A 14 0.36 -8.79 -0.30
C VAL A 14 1.33 -8.32 -1.38
N PHE A 15 2.63 -8.52 -1.13
CA PHE A 15 3.70 -8.23 -2.07
C PHE A 15 3.99 -9.44 -2.98
N THR A 16 4.66 -9.18 -4.10
CA THR A 16 5.01 -10.22 -5.08
C THR A 16 6.02 -11.24 -4.57
N ASP A 17 6.77 -10.91 -3.52
CA ASP A 17 7.69 -11.83 -2.83
C ASP A 17 6.99 -12.75 -1.82
N GLY A 18 5.67 -12.61 -1.65
CA GLY A 18 4.86 -13.35 -0.68
C GLY A 18 4.79 -12.71 0.70
N THR A 19 5.49 -11.61 0.95
CA THR A 19 5.36 -10.83 2.19
C THR A 19 3.98 -10.20 2.28
N SER A 20 3.42 -10.10 3.48
CA SER A 20 2.16 -9.39 3.69
C SER A 20 2.23 -8.43 4.87
N LEU A 21 1.46 -7.36 4.78
CA LEU A 21 1.23 -6.39 5.83
C LEU A 21 -0.27 -6.28 6.06
N ALA A 22 -0.68 -6.30 7.32
CA ALA A 22 -2.09 -6.22 7.69
C ALA A 22 -2.40 -4.90 8.39
N ASP A 23 -3.64 -4.43 8.26
CA ASP A 23 -4.16 -3.22 8.90
C ASP A 23 -3.27 -1.98 8.71
N VAL A 24 -2.91 -1.69 7.46
CA VAL A 24 -2.08 -0.53 7.11
C VAL A 24 -2.87 0.53 6.36
N THR A 25 -2.47 1.79 6.53
CA THR A 25 -2.96 2.89 5.70
C THR A 25 -2.18 2.90 4.38
N VAL A 26 -2.89 2.98 3.26
CA VAL A 26 -2.31 2.84 1.92
C VAL A 26 -2.69 4.02 1.05
N ALA A 27 -1.74 4.58 0.33
CA ALA A 27 -2.00 5.56 -0.72
C ALA A 27 -1.32 5.10 -2.02
N ILE A 28 -2.10 5.04 -3.10
CA ILE A 28 -1.65 4.51 -4.39
C ILE A 28 -1.41 5.67 -5.36
N TYR A 29 -0.24 5.65 -6.00
CA TYR A 29 0.16 6.60 -7.03
C TYR A 29 0.48 5.85 -8.34
N PRO A 30 0.69 6.55 -9.47
CA PRO A 30 0.89 5.90 -10.78
C PRO A 30 2.06 4.91 -10.84
N GLY A 31 3.17 5.17 -10.13
CA GLY A 31 4.36 4.31 -10.15
C GLY A 31 4.76 3.70 -8.80
N TRP A 32 4.12 4.13 -7.72
CA TRP A 32 4.51 3.74 -6.37
C TRP A 32 3.32 3.74 -5.41
N ILE A 33 3.50 3.09 -4.28
CA ILE A 33 2.51 2.98 -3.21
C ILE A 33 3.18 3.44 -1.92
N ARG A 34 2.48 4.29 -1.17
CA ARG A 34 2.82 4.61 0.22
C ARG A 34 2.08 3.65 1.12
N ILE A 35 2.81 3.02 2.03
CA ILE A 35 2.25 2.17 3.07
C ILE A 35 2.63 2.80 4.40
N GLN A 36 1.65 3.22 5.17
CA GLN A 36 1.82 3.80 6.48
C GLN A 36 1.40 2.77 7.52
N THR A 37 2.38 2.32 8.31
CA THR A 37 2.16 1.54 9.53
C THR A 37 2.08 2.48 10.73
N GLU A 38 1.80 1.95 11.92
CA GLU A 38 1.82 2.74 13.16
C GLU A 38 3.18 3.42 13.41
N SER A 39 4.27 2.80 12.97
CA SER A 39 5.64 3.23 13.29
C SER A 39 6.34 3.99 12.16
N ALA A 40 5.97 3.77 10.89
CA ALA A 40 6.71 4.30 9.76
C ALA A 40 5.91 4.41 8.46
N ASN A 41 6.41 5.25 7.55
CA ASN A 41 6.00 5.26 6.15
C ASN A 41 7.00 4.47 5.32
N GLN A 42 6.49 3.52 4.54
CA GLN A 42 7.23 2.73 3.57
C GLN A 42 6.77 3.10 2.16
N PHE A 43 7.69 3.10 1.21
CA PHE A 43 7.43 3.49 -0.17
C PHE A 43 7.89 2.36 -1.08
N HIS A 44 6.96 1.79 -1.83
CA HIS A 44 7.22 0.64 -2.69
C HIS A 44 6.85 0.96 -4.14
N PRO A 45 7.62 0.48 -5.13
CA PRO A 45 7.18 0.42 -6.52
C PRO A 45 5.84 -0.32 -6.62
N ARG A 46 4.96 0.17 -7.50
CA ARG A 46 3.63 -0.42 -7.65
C ARG A 46 3.68 -1.88 -8.12
N GLU A 47 4.65 -2.21 -8.96
CA GLU A 47 4.91 -3.56 -9.48
C GLU A 47 5.33 -4.59 -8.42
N GLN A 48 5.73 -4.14 -7.21
CA GLN A 48 6.05 -5.04 -6.10
C GLN A 48 4.82 -5.46 -5.29
N VAL A 49 3.65 -4.86 -5.55
CA VAL A 49 2.41 -5.18 -4.83
C VAL A 49 1.53 -6.06 -5.70
N ASP A 50 1.27 -7.27 -5.22
CA ASP A 50 0.38 -8.22 -5.89
C ASP A 50 -1.09 -7.89 -5.62
N ARG A 51 -1.43 -7.61 -4.35
CA ARG A 51 -2.82 -7.38 -3.93
C ARG A 51 -2.93 -6.36 -2.81
N ILE A 52 -4.01 -5.57 -2.85
CA ILE A 52 -4.44 -4.70 -1.76
C ILE A 52 -5.91 -5.03 -1.47
N GLN A 53 -6.22 -5.44 -0.24
CA GLN A 53 -7.56 -5.75 0.21
C GLN A 53 -7.95 -4.74 1.28
N SER A 54 -8.85 -3.81 0.95
CA SER A 54 -9.35 -2.85 1.94
C SER A 54 -10.40 -3.52 2.81
N SER A 55 -10.18 -3.45 4.13
CA SER A 55 -11.19 -3.73 5.14
C SER A 55 -12.07 -2.49 5.22
N ARG A 56 -13.29 -2.61 4.66
CA ARG A 56 -14.22 -1.50 4.44
C ARG A 56 -14.72 -0.87 5.73
#